data_AF-A0A3D1ZEF4-F1
#
_entry.id   AF-A0A3D1ZEF4-F1
#
_cell.length_a   1.000
_cell.length_b   1.000
_cell.length_c   1.000
_cell.angle_alpha   90.00
_cell.angle_beta   90.00
_cell.angle_gamma   90.00
#
_symmetry.space_group_name_H-M   'P 1'
#
loop_
_entity.id
_entity.type
_entity.pdbx_description
1 polymer ?
#
loop_
_entity_poly.entity_id
_entity_poly.type
_entity_poly.pdbx_seq_one_letter_code
_entity_poly.pdbx_strand_id
1 'polypeptide(L)'
;MVTVPAFLLRRLYVKKSLRNTENGFEFELRNRLGSGYAFKLWPLTVDGVELPPEDSVFQLEGEETAFSEVSKERTFTLAMNHIITI
;
A
#
# COMPACT_ATOMS: atom_id res chain seq x y z
N MET A 1 -19.16 10.54 -4.59
CA MET A 1 -17.96 9.70 -4.34
C MET A 1 -17.06 10.50 -3.41
N VAL A 2 -16.79 10.00 -2.20
CA VAL A 2 -15.87 10.69 -1.28
C VAL A 2 -14.45 10.41 -1.76
N THR A 3 -13.76 11.43 -2.24
CA THR A 3 -12.37 11.31 -2.67
C THR A 3 -11.45 11.83 -1.57
N VAL A 4 -10.46 11.04 -1.17
CA VAL A 4 -9.42 11.51 -0.27
C VAL A 4 -8.54 12.53 -1.01
N PRO A 5 -8.40 13.77 -0.51
CA PRO A 5 -7.54 14.77 -1.12
C PRO A 5 -6.09 14.29 -1.29
N ALA A 6 -5.47 14.58 -2.43
CA ALA A 6 -4.11 14.14 -2.74
C ALA A 6 -3.06 14.58 -1.71
N PHE A 7 -3.21 15.77 -1.11
CA PHE A 7 -2.30 16.23 -0.06
C PHE A 7 -2.37 15.40 1.23
N LEU A 8 -3.52 14.78 1.50
CA LEU A 8 -3.69 13.86 2.63
C LEU A 8 -3.04 12.50 2.32
N LEU A 9 -3.20 11.98 1.09
CA LEU A 9 -2.52 10.76 0.66
C LEU A 9 -0.99 10.89 0.73
N ARG A 10 -0.44 12.04 0.33
CA ARG A 10 1.01 12.31 0.44
C ARG A 10 1.56 12.23 1.87
N ARG A 11 0.71 12.42 2.90
CA ARG A 11 1.12 12.31 4.31
C ARG A 11 1.27 10.87 4.78
N LEU A 12 0.79 9.90 4.00
CA LEU A 12 0.97 8.48 4.28
C LEU A 12 2.41 8.05 4.02
N TYR A 13 3.07 8.62 3.01
CA TYR A 13 4.44 8.25 2.66
C TYR A 13 5.43 8.58 3.78
N VAL A 14 6.25 7.59 4.17
CA VAL A 14 7.34 7.77 5.10
C VAL A 14 8.56 8.30 4.34
N LYS A 15 8.99 9.51 4.68
CA LYS A 15 10.12 10.16 3.99
C LYS A 15 11.39 9.29 4.11
N LYS A 16 12.08 9.07 2.99
CA LYS A 16 13.30 8.24 2.85
C LYS A 16 13.09 6.74 3.07
N SER A 17 11.85 6.24 3.00
CA SER A 17 11.60 4.79 3.05
C SER A 17 11.84 4.09 1.72
N LEU A 18 11.69 4.80 0.59
CA LEU A 18 11.95 4.25 -0.73
C LEU A 18 13.40 3.78 -0.85
N ARG A 19 13.59 2.48 -1.07
CA ARG A 19 14.89 1.85 -1.28
C ARG A 19 14.78 0.73 -2.31
N ASN A 20 15.88 0.47 -3.01
CA ASN A 20 15.98 -0.68 -3.91
C ASN A 20 16.23 -1.95 -3.09
N THR A 21 15.64 -3.05 -3.54
CA THR A 21 15.87 -4.40 -3.03
C THR A 21 16.53 -5.24 -4.12
N GLU A 22 16.89 -6.49 -3.84
CA GLU A 22 17.44 -7.40 -4.84
C GLU A 22 16.44 -7.68 -5.99
N ASN A 23 15.14 -7.60 -5.71
CA ASN A 23 14.06 -7.97 -6.63
C ASN A 23 13.21 -6.78 -7.10
N GLY A 24 13.57 -5.54 -6.75
CA GLY A 24 12.79 -4.37 -7.11
C GLY A 24 13.04 -3.19 -6.17
N PHE A 25 11.97 -2.65 -5.60
CA PHE A 25 12.01 -1.57 -4.63
C PHE A 25 10.95 -1.80 -3.57
N GLU A 26 11.12 -1.14 -2.44
CA GLU A 26 10.12 -1.10 -1.40
C GLU A 26 10.02 0.31 -0.82
N PHE A 27 8.86 0.64 -0.25
CA PHE A 27 8.65 1.87 0.50
C PHE A 27 7.63 1.67 1.61
N GLU A 28 7.71 2.54 2.61
CA GLU A 28 6.82 2.51 3.76
C GLU A 28 5.74 3.57 3.66
N LEU A 29 4.52 3.15 4.00
CA LEU A 29 3.38 4.00 4.29
C LEU A 29 3.04 3.92 5.78
N ARG A 30 2.65 5.04 6.37
CA ARG A 30 2.11 5.12 7.73
C ARG A 30 0.71 5.71 7.70
N ASN A 31 -0.29 4.91 8.07
CA ASN A 31 -1.67 5.39 8.06
C ASN A 31 -1.89 6.48 9.12
N ARG A 32 -2.23 7.70 8.66
CA ARG A 32 -2.54 8.88 9.51
C ARG A 32 -3.95 9.43 9.27
N LEU A 33 -4.77 8.77 8.45
CA LEU A 33 -6.06 9.31 7.99
C LEU A 33 -7.23 8.88 8.88
N GLY A 34 -7.16 7.67 9.44
CA GLY A 34 -8.24 7.05 10.19
C GLY A 34 -8.18 5.54 10.05
N SER A 35 -8.80 4.78 10.95
CA SER A 35 -8.90 3.34 10.81
C SER A 35 -9.85 2.99 9.65
N GLY A 36 -9.48 1.99 8.88
CA GLY A 36 -10.28 1.52 7.75
C GLY A 36 -9.73 0.23 7.17
N TYR A 37 -10.34 -0.22 6.08
CA TYR A 37 -9.89 -1.39 5.34
C TYR A 37 -10.04 -1.16 3.83
N ALA A 38 -9.17 -1.79 3.06
CA ALA A 38 -9.28 -1.90 1.62
C ALA A 38 -9.91 -3.25 1.26
N PHE A 39 -10.85 -3.25 0.32
CA PHE A 39 -11.40 -4.48 -0.29
C PHE A 39 -10.96 -4.66 -1.75
N LYS A 40 -10.15 -3.74 -2.25
CA LYS A 40 -9.54 -3.79 -3.59
C LYS A 40 -8.30 -2.93 -3.61
N LEU A 41 -7.23 -3.44 -4.20
CA LEU A 41 -6.05 -2.67 -4.57
C LEU A 41 -5.93 -2.64 -6.09
N TRP A 42 -5.43 -1.52 -6.60
CA TRP A 42 -5.19 -1.34 -8.03
C TRP A 42 -3.71 -1.61 -8.33
N PRO A 43 -3.39 -2.05 -9.56
CA PRO A 43 -2.02 -2.15 -10.04
C PRO A 43 -1.19 -0.90 -9.75
N LEU A 44 0.09 -1.07 -9.43
CA LEU A 44 1.02 0.04 -9.32
C LEU A 44 1.47 0.47 -10.71
N THR A 45 1.61 1.77 -10.92
CA THR A 45 2.24 2.31 -12.14
C THR A 45 3.60 2.89 -11.76
N VAL A 46 4.67 2.32 -12.32
CA VAL A 46 6.06 2.75 -12.11
C VAL A 46 6.61 3.22 -13.45
N ASP A 47 7.04 4.49 -13.51
CA ASP A 47 7.57 5.11 -14.73
C ASP A 47 6.67 4.93 -15.98
N GLY A 48 5.36 4.89 -15.77
CA GLY A 48 4.36 4.70 -16.84
C GLY A 48 4.08 3.24 -17.22
N VAL A 49 4.74 2.28 -16.58
CA VAL A 49 4.50 0.85 -16.74
C VAL A 49 3.63 0.34 -15.59
N GLU A 50 2.52 -0.31 -15.93
CA GLU A 50 1.65 -0.95 -14.95
C GLU A 50 2.24 -2.31 -14.53
N LEU A 51 2.40 -2.50 -13.22
CA LEU A 51 2.87 -3.75 -12.63
C LEU A 51 1.68 -4.66 -12.31
N PRO A 52 1.76 -5.96 -12.62
CA PRO A 52 0.73 -6.93 -12.24
C PRO A 52 0.45 -6.90 -10.72
N PRO A 53 -0.82 -6.98 -10.27
CA PRO A 53 -1.15 -7.05 -8.84
C PRO A 53 -0.54 -8.25 -8.11
N GLU A 54 -0.20 -9.32 -8.82
CA GLU A 54 0.53 -10.47 -8.31
C GLU A 54 2.01 -10.18 -7.98
N ASP A 55 2.61 -9.16 -8.62
CA ASP A 55 4.00 -8.75 -8.40
C ASP A 55 4.12 -7.63 -7.36
N SER A 56 3.01 -7.22 -6.76
CA SER A 56 2.94 -6.17 -5.74
C SER A 56 2.35 -6.74 -4.45
N VAL A 57 3.06 -6.55 -3.34
CA VAL A 57 2.67 -7.05 -2.03
C VAL A 57 2.58 -5.92 -1.03
N PHE A 58 1.83 -6.13 0.03
CA PHE A 58 1.92 -5.31 1.23
C PHE A 58 2.32 -6.19 2.40
N GLN A 59 3.18 -5.65 3.25
CA GLN A 59 3.58 -6.27 4.50
C GLN A 59 3.07 -5.43 5.68
N LEU A 60 2.32 -6.07 6.56
CA LEU A 60 1.84 -5.48 7.82
C LEU A 60 2.17 -6.45 8.95
N GLU A 61 2.96 -5.98 9.93
CA GLU A 61 3.33 -6.76 11.13
C GLU A 61 3.96 -8.14 10.82
N GLY A 62 4.64 -8.25 9.67
CA GLY A 62 5.28 -9.49 9.22
C GLY A 62 4.40 -10.38 8.35
N GLU A 63 3.10 -10.09 8.22
CA GLU A 63 2.21 -10.76 7.29
C GLU A 63 2.30 -10.09 5.91
N GLU A 64 2.63 -10.87 4.89
CA GLU A 64 2.63 -10.44 3.49
C GLU A 64 1.31 -10.86 2.84
N THR A 65 0.79 -10.02 1.96
CA THR A 65 -0.40 -10.34 1.16
C THR A 65 -0.29 -9.61 -0.17
N ALA A 66 -0.57 -10.33 -1.26
CA ALA A 66 -0.50 -9.76 -2.60
C ALA A 66 -1.71 -8.84 -2.87
N PHE A 67 -1.53 -7.87 -3.77
CA PHE A 67 -2.61 -6.94 -4.12
C PHE A 67 -3.80 -7.69 -4.73
N SER A 68 -3.53 -8.78 -5.45
CA SER A 68 -4.52 -9.68 -6.05
C SER A 68 -5.36 -10.45 -5.03
N GLU A 69 -4.89 -10.62 -3.79
CA GLU A 69 -5.62 -11.34 -2.73
C GLU A 69 -6.63 -10.45 -1.98
N VAL A 70 -6.55 -9.13 -2.13
CA VAL A 70 -7.45 -8.19 -1.45
C VAL A 70 -8.81 -8.16 -2.11
N SER A 71 -9.82 -8.56 -1.35
CA SER A 71 -11.21 -8.69 -1.79
C SER A 71 -12.17 -8.24 -0.68
N LYS A 72 -13.49 -8.38 -0.91
CA LYS A 72 -14.48 -8.13 0.13
C LYS A 72 -14.47 -9.21 1.22
N GLU A 73 -14.03 -10.40 0.85
CA GLU A 73 -13.94 -11.58 1.70
C GLU A 73 -12.60 -11.63 2.44
N ARG A 74 -11.55 -11.04 1.86
CA ARG A 74 -10.21 -10.89 2.45
C ARG A 74 -9.77 -9.43 2.35
N THR A 75 -10.22 -8.61 3.29
CA THR A 75 -9.91 -7.19 3.34
C THR A 75 -8.51 -6.94 3.91
N PHE A 76 -7.83 -5.90 3.44
CA PHE A 76 -6.58 -5.44 4.03
C PHE A 76 -6.83 -4.30 5.03
N THR A 77 -6.39 -4.48 6.28
CA THR A 77 -6.59 -3.51 7.35
C THR A 77 -5.59 -2.35 7.25
N LEU A 78 -6.09 -1.12 7.17
CA LEU A 78 -5.30 0.09 7.30
C LEU A 78 -5.40 0.58 8.74
N ALA A 79 -4.66 -0.04 9.66
CA ALA A 79 -4.64 0.33 11.07
C ALA A 79 -3.94 1.68 11.28
N MET A 80 -4.49 2.56 12.11
CA MET A 80 -3.89 3.88 12.38
C MET A 80 -2.53 3.76 13.04
N ASN A 81 -1.57 4.56 12.59
CA ASN A 81 -0.20 4.63 13.09
C ASN A 81 0.68 3.40 12.85
N HIS A 82 0.18 2.36 12.17
CA HIS A 82 0.99 1.22 11.74
C HIS A 82 1.76 1.56 10.45
N ILE A 83 2.92 0.92 10.30
CA ILE A 83 3.73 0.97 9.09
C ILE A 83 3.30 -0.20 8.21
N ILE A 84 3.07 0.11 6.93
CA ILE A 84 2.80 -0.84 5.86
C ILE A 84 3.98 -0.70 4.90
N THR A 85 4.67 -1.80 4.64
CA THR A 85 5.69 -1.85 3.58
C THR A 85 5.01 -2.30 2.29
N ILE A 86 5.31 -1.64 1.18
CA ILE A 86 4.91 -2.01 -0.18
C ILE A 86 6.18 -2.25 -0.96
#